data_AF-A0A2P8F8W0-F1
#
_entry.id   AF-A0A2P8F8W0-F1
#
_cell.length_a   1.000
_cell.length_b   1.000
_cell.length_c   1.000
_cell.angle_alpha   90.00
_cell.angle_beta   90.00
_cell.angle_gamma   90.00
#
_symmetry.space_group_name_H-M   'P 1'
#
loop_
_entity.id
_entity.type
_entity.pdbx_description
1 polymer ?
#
loop_
_entity_poly.entity_id
_entity_poly.type
_entity_poly.pdbx_seq_one_letter_code
_entity_poly.pdbx_strand_id
1 'polypeptide(L)'
;MKRAVYVLSLAYSIFFAWAWIDTATGSMDAAGRGMALGFLIVGIGFTALFVIPALILTIRDKAPKWALGLVLAPGALLIFMSLGALV
;
A
#
# COMPACT_ATOMS: atom_id res chain seq x y z
N MET A 1 -15.64 -1.07 -12.02
CA MET A 1 -14.20 -0.70 -11.97
C MET A 1 -13.92 0.36 -10.90
N LYS A 2 -14.55 1.54 -10.93
CA LYS A 2 -14.34 2.60 -9.90
C LYS A 2 -14.48 2.12 -8.45
N ARG A 3 -15.54 1.33 -8.18
CA ARG A 3 -15.75 0.71 -6.85
C ARG A 3 -14.55 -0.13 -6.39
N ALA A 4 -13.95 -0.91 -7.30
CA ALA A 4 -12.78 -1.71 -6.96
C ALA A 4 -11.57 -0.83 -6.60
N VAL A 5 -11.32 0.25 -7.34
CA VAL A 5 -10.26 1.21 -6.99
C VAL A 5 -10.50 1.81 -5.61
N TYR A 6 -11.73 2.26 -5.32
CA TYR A 6 -12.04 2.82 -4.00
C TYR A 6 -11.91 1.81 -2.86
N VAL A 7 -12.40 0.58 -3.05
CA VAL A 7 -12.30 -0.48 -2.04
C VAL A 7 -10.83 -0.85 -1.80
N LEU A 8 -10.02 -0.98 -2.85
CA LEU A 8 -8.60 -1.30 -2.72
C LEU A 8 -7.83 -0.18 -2.04
N SER A 9 -8.07 1.09 -2.42
CA SER A 9 -7.47 2.24 -1.76
C SER A 9 -7.82 2.30 -0.27
N LEU A 10 -9.09 2.04 0.07
CA LEU A 10 -9.53 1.99 1.46
C LEU A 10 -8.87 0.84 2.22
N ALA A 11 -8.76 -0.34 1.60
CA ALA A 11 -8.09 -1.50 2.19
C ALA A 11 -6.62 -1.19 2.50
N TYR A 12 -5.86 -0.57 1.59
CA TYR A 12 -4.49 -0.16 1.86
C TYR A 12 -4.41 0.79 3.06
N SER A 13 -5.28 1.79 3.14
CA SER A 13 -5.31 2.72 4.28
C SER A 13 -5.57 2.01 5.60
N ILE A 14 -6.52 1.06 5.63
CA ILE A 14 -6.84 0.27 6.83
C ILE A 14 -5.65 -0.61 7.22
N PHE A 15 -5.04 -1.32 6.26
CA PHE A 15 -3.89 -2.19 6.55
C PHE A 15 -2.69 -1.40 7.07
N PHE A 16 -2.38 -0.24 6.47
CA PHE A 16 -1.28 0.58 6.95
C PHE A 16 -1.56 1.22 8.30
N ALA A 17 -2.79 1.69 8.54
CA ALA A 17 -3.18 2.22 9.85
C ALA A 17 -3.10 1.14 10.93
N TRP A 18 -3.55 -0.08 10.62
CA TRP A 18 -3.46 -1.21 11.54
C TRP A 18 -2.00 -1.60 11.80
N ALA A 19 -1.19 -1.77 10.75
CA ALA A 19 0.23 -2.08 10.89
C ALA A 19 0.99 -1.00 11.68
N TRP A 20 0.61 0.27 11.50
CA TRP A 20 1.17 1.38 12.27
C TRP A 20 0.85 1.24 13.76
N ILE A 21 -0.41 1.02 14.11
CA ILE A 21 -0.85 0.86 15.51
C ILE A 21 -0.13 -0.33 16.15
N ASP A 22 -0.12 -1.48 15.48
CA ASP A 22 0.52 -2.70 15.98
C ASP A 22 2.03 -2.51 16.22
N THR A 23 2.71 -1.87 15.27
CA THR A 23 4.15 -1.55 15.41
C THR A 23 4.38 -0.53 16.53
N ALA A 24 3.50 0.47 16.68
CA ALA A 24 3.66 1.52 17.67
C ALA A 24 3.42 1.03 19.12
N THR A 25 2.50 0.08 19.31
CA THR A 25 2.11 -0.45 20.62
C THR A 25 2.77 -1.78 20.97
N GLY A 26 3.41 -2.45 20.00
CA GLY A 26 4.10 -3.71 20.21
C GLY A 26 5.22 -3.65 21.25
N SER A 27 5.43 -4.75 21.98
CA SER A 27 6.51 -4.90 22.95
C SER A 27 7.86 -5.10 22.24
N MET A 28 8.40 -4.02 21.70
CA MET A 28 9.72 -3.96 21.07
C MET A 28 10.59 -2.92 21.79
N ASP A 29 11.91 -3.12 21.78
CA ASP A 29 12.86 -2.09 22.20
C ASP A 29 12.75 -0.84 21.31
N ALA A 30 13.20 0.31 21.82
CA ALA A 30 12.99 1.58 21.15
C ALA A 30 13.68 1.66 19.77
N ALA A 31 14.84 1.02 19.61
CA ALA A 31 15.58 1.02 18.36
C ALA A 31 14.90 0.12 17.32
N GLY A 32 14.49 -1.09 17.70
CA GLY A 32 13.73 -2.02 16.87
C GLY A 32 12.42 -1.42 16.38
N ARG A 33 11.68 -0.75 17.27
CA ARG A 33 10.43 -0.06 16.94
C ARG A 33 10.65 1.10 15.96
N GLY A 34 11.67 1.92 16.20
CA GLY A 34 12.02 3.04 15.33
C GLY A 34 12.35 2.59 13.91
N MET A 35 13.12 1.50 13.78
CA MET A 35 13.43 0.91 12.47
C MET A 35 12.18 0.37 11.78
N ALA A 36 11.33 -0.39 12.49
CA ALA A 36 10.11 -0.95 11.93
C ALA A 36 9.15 0.13 11.41
N LEU A 37 8.93 1.20 12.20
CA LEU A 37 8.14 2.36 11.77
C LEU A 37 8.76 3.05 10.56
N GLY A 38 10.09 3.17 10.50
CA GLY A 38 10.80 3.71 9.34
C GLY A 38 10.50 2.94 8.05
N PHE A 39 10.62 1.61 8.08
CA PHE A 39 10.25 0.77 6.94
C PHE A 39 8.77 0.89 6.57
N LEU A 40 7.89 0.98 7.57
CA LEU A 40 6.46 1.12 7.37
C LEU A 40 6.12 2.45 6.67
N ILE A 41 6.77 3.55 7.04
CA ILE A 41 6.64 4.86 6.35
C ILE A 41 7.07 4.76 4.89
N VAL A 42 8.19 4.10 4.61
CA VAL A 42 8.67 3.92 3.23
C VAL A 42 7.66 3.09 2.42
N GLY A 43 7.10 2.02 3.00
CA GLY A 43 6.06 1.20 2.37
C GLY A 43 4.76 1.97 2.08
N ILE A 44 4.32 2.81 3.03
CA ILE A 44 3.18 3.73 2.83
C ILE A 44 3.47 4.68 1.68
N GLY A 45 4.63 5.34 1.71
CA GLY A 45 5.03 6.32 0.70
C GLY A 45 5.09 5.69 -0.70
N PHE A 46 5.72 4.53 -0.83
CA PHE A 46 5.79 3.80 -2.08
C PHE A 46 4.40 3.42 -2.59
N THR A 47 3.52 2.91 -1.73
CA THR A 47 2.15 2.55 -2.12
C THR A 47 1.34 3.77 -2.55
N ALA A 48 1.51 4.90 -1.85
CA ALA A 48 0.84 6.16 -2.17
C ALA A 48 1.18 6.68 -3.57
N LEU A 49 2.41 6.45 -4.06
CA LEU A 49 2.82 6.83 -5.42
C LEU A 49 1.95 6.18 -6.51
N PHE A 50 1.37 5.01 -6.25
CA PHE A 50 0.50 4.31 -7.20
C PHE A 50 -0.98 4.56 -6.91
N VAL A 51 -1.36 4.55 -5.62
CA VAL A 51 -2.76 4.66 -5.20
C VAL A 51 -3.32 6.07 -5.42
N ILE A 52 -2.54 7.13 -5.18
CA ILE A 52 -3.01 8.51 -5.35
C ILE A 52 -3.32 8.81 -6.83
N PRO A 53 -2.43 8.55 -7.81
CA PRO A 53 -2.76 8.72 -9.22
C PRO A 53 -3.95 7.86 -9.66
N ALA A 54 -4.07 6.63 -9.16
CA ALA A 54 -5.22 5.76 -9.43
C ALA A 54 -6.55 6.39 -8.97
N LEU A 55 -6.57 6.98 -7.77
CA LEU A 55 -7.71 7.71 -7.25
C LEU A 55 -8.03 8.94 -8.10
N ILE A 56 -7.03 9.75 -8.47
CA ILE A 56 -7.23 10.93 -9.32
C ILE A 56 -7.84 10.54 -10.68
N LEU A 57 -7.31 9.50 -11.32
CA LEU A 57 -7.85 8.99 -12.59
C LEU A 57 -9.30 8.48 -12.43
N THR A 58 -9.58 7.81 -11.32
CA THR A 58 -10.92 7.28 -11.01
C THR A 58 -11.93 8.39 -10.74
N ILE A 59 -11.56 9.43 -9.99
CA ILE A 59 -12.42 10.58 -9.69
C ILE A 59 -12.73 11.37 -10.96
N ARG A 60 -11.73 11.51 -11.85
CA ARG A 60 -11.89 12.21 -13.14
C ARG A 60 -12.56 11.37 -14.21
N ASP A 61 -12.96 10.13 -13.92
CA ASP A 61 -13.52 9.18 -14.89
C ASP A 61 -12.63 8.93 -16.12
N LYS A 62 -11.31 9.12 -15.96
CA LYS A 62 -10.33 8.93 -17.02
C LYS A 62 -9.65 7.57 -16.88
N ALA A 63 -9.58 6.84 -17.98
CA ALA A 63 -8.75 5.63 -18.10
C ALA A 63 -8.96 4.61 -16.95
N PRO A 64 -10.19 4.09 -16.73
CA PRO A 64 -10.52 3.24 -15.58
C PRO A 64 -9.72 1.93 -15.50
N LYS A 65 -9.22 1.42 -16.64
CA LYS A 65 -8.32 0.26 -16.69
C LYS A 65 -6.94 0.58 -16.11
N TRP A 66 -6.39 1.75 -16.43
CA TRP A 66 -5.10 2.23 -15.92
C TRP A 66 -5.18 2.55 -14.43
N ALA A 67 -6.28 3.15 -13.97
CA ALA A 67 -6.52 3.37 -12.55
C ALA A 67 -6.53 2.04 -11.76
N LEU A 68 -7.19 1.01 -12.28
CA LEU A 68 -7.20 -0.31 -11.65
C LEU A 68 -5.80 -0.94 -11.64
N GLY A 69 -5.07 -0.86 -12.77
CA GLY A 69 -3.70 -1.38 -12.86
C GLY A 69 -2.76 -0.70 -11.88
N LEU A 70 -2.84 0.63 -11.74
CA LEU A 70 -2.06 1.40 -10.77
C LEU A 70 -2.36 0.98 -9.33
N VAL A 71 -3.62 0.85 -8.95
CA VAL A 71 -3.97 0.46 -7.57
C VAL A 71 -3.55 -0.99 -7.24
N LEU A 72 -3.48 -1.86 -8.24
CA LEU A 72 -3.03 -3.26 -8.08
C LEU A 72 -1.51 -3.40 -8.10
N ALA A 73 -0.77 -2.42 -8.65
CA ALA A 73 0.68 -2.50 -8.82
C ALA A 73 1.46 -2.75 -7.52
N PRO A 74 1.16 -2.09 -6.38
CA PRO A 74 1.86 -2.36 -5.12
C PRO A 74 1.73 -3.83 -4.68
N GLY A 75 0.50 -4.37 -4.69
CA GLY A 75 0.25 -5.77 -4.36
C GLY A 75 0.89 -6.75 -5.35
N ALA A 76 0.85 -6.44 -6.65
CA ALA A 76 1.46 -7.28 -7.67
C ALA A 76 2.99 -7.32 -7.56
N LEU A 77 3.64 -6.20 -7.25
CA LEU A 77 5.08 -6.13 -7.02
C LEU A 77 5.49 -6.93 -5.79
N LEU A 78 4.71 -6.86 -4.70
CA LEU A 78 4.95 -7.67 -3.51
C LEU A 78 4.86 -9.17 -3.82
N ILE A 79 3.81 -9.61 -4.52
CA ILE A 79 3.66 -11.01 -4.92
C ILE A 79 4.83 -11.44 -5.81
N PHE A 80 5.23 -10.61 -6.77
CA PHE A 80 6.34 -10.91 -7.67
C PHE A 80 7.67 -11.05 -6.93
N MET A 81 7.96 -10.16 -5.98
CA MET A 81 9.15 -10.26 -5.12
C MET A 81 9.13 -11.54 -4.27
N SER A 82 7.99 -11.89 -3.68
CA SER A 82 7.87 -13.11 -2.86
C SER A 82 8.07 -14.39 -3.68
N LEU A 83 7.60 -14.42 -4.93
CA LEU A 83 7.81 -15.55 -5.83
C LEU A 83 9.24 -15.63 -6.34
N GLY A 84 9.89 -14.50 -6.61
CA GLY A 84 11.30 -14.44 -7.03
C GLY A 84 12.27 -14.88 -5.93
N ALA A 85 11.91 -14.73 -4.66
CA ALA A 85 12.73 -15.17 -3.53
C ALA A 85 12.68 -16.70 -3.28
N LEU A 86 11.80 -17.43 -3.98
CA LEU A 86 11.64 -18.89 -3.88
C LEU A 86 12.44 -19.68 -4.92
N VAL A 87 13.18 -18.99 -5.79
CA VAL A 87 14.05 -19.57 -6.85
C VAL A 87 15.51 -19.28 -6.51
#